data_AF-A0ABD4KW76-F1
#
_entry.id   AF-A0ABD4KW76-F1
#
_cell.length_a   1.000
_cell.length_b   1.000
_cell.length_c   1.000
_cell.angle_alpha   90.00
_cell.angle_beta   90.00
_cell.angle_gamma   90.00
#
_symmetry.space_group_name_H-M   'P 1'
#
loop_
_entity.id
_entity.type
_entity.pdbx_description
1 polymer ?
#
loop_
_entity_poly.entity_id
_entity_poly.type
_entity_poly.pdbx_seq_one_letter_code
_entity_poly.pdbx_strand_id
1 'polypeptide(L)'
;MDVNAKRVDSPTYKIMMYLNKYEPELLDNEKIQFLFKNLQTNFKKLFYTIAHINKVQKDEDFIKEYNQTSVVSISSVEYCYYKISTIWDIAYQIADKLIFPNKKSGDKYEYLEKKFEGYADNFDALQLGWYRDLNKVRNKIVHGGITVNPFYVNDDEVKNRICFQAYDFNLDDLIQPHYMYSNECNNNINFADNYFAFHTHLLYSYLCDFFEFILIELNKDKNHDREKLSLDELPYELFERGQKTWLLSEVDTFTEITKEMIALQ
;
A
#
# COMPACT_ATOMS: atom_id res chain seq x y z
N MET A 1 -10.08 -8.60 22.28
CA MET A 1 -10.56 -8.39 20.91
C MET A 1 -10.65 -6.89 20.71
N ASP A 2 -10.00 -6.33 19.70
CA ASP A 2 -10.04 -4.88 19.46
C ASP A 2 -11.46 -4.48 19.05
N VAL A 3 -12.10 -3.65 19.88
CA VAL A 3 -13.52 -3.27 19.76
C VAL A 3 -13.74 -2.31 18.59
N ASN A 4 -12.69 -1.63 18.13
CA ASN A 4 -12.76 -0.63 17.07
C ASN A 4 -12.41 -1.18 15.69
N ALA A 5 -12.05 -2.45 15.61
CA ALA A 5 -11.58 -3.02 14.35
C ALA A 5 -12.71 -3.22 13.33
N LYS A 6 -12.51 -2.69 12.14
CA LYS A 6 -13.44 -2.79 11.00
C LYS A 6 -12.90 -3.72 9.94
N ARG A 7 -13.82 -4.27 9.14
CA ARG A 7 -13.52 -5.19 8.04
C ARG A 7 -13.44 -4.41 6.73
N VAL A 8 -12.34 -4.59 6.00
CA VAL A 8 -12.17 -4.13 4.61
C VAL A 8 -12.01 -5.35 3.71
N ASP A 9 -12.45 -5.26 2.47
CA ASP A 9 -12.34 -6.39 1.54
C ASP A 9 -10.89 -6.76 1.29
N SER A 10 -10.62 -8.06 1.22
CA SER A 10 -9.28 -8.60 1.00
C SER A 10 -8.98 -8.64 -0.50
N PRO A 11 -7.95 -7.93 -0.99
CA PRO A 11 -7.52 -8.01 -2.39
C PRO A 11 -7.16 -9.43 -2.83
N THR A 12 -6.77 -10.29 -1.90
CA THR A 12 -6.34 -11.67 -2.19
C THR A 12 -7.46 -12.70 -2.04
N TYR A 13 -8.69 -12.28 -1.73
CA TYR A 13 -9.79 -13.21 -1.47
C TYR A 13 -10.03 -14.16 -2.65
N LYS A 14 -10.30 -13.61 -3.84
CA LYS A 14 -10.65 -14.43 -5.01
C LYS A 14 -9.54 -15.39 -5.40
N ILE A 15 -8.28 -14.94 -5.40
CA ILE A 15 -7.14 -15.81 -5.73
C ILE A 15 -6.99 -16.94 -4.68
N MET A 16 -7.19 -16.66 -3.40
CA MET A 16 -7.12 -17.70 -2.36
C MET A 16 -8.25 -18.72 -2.48
N MET A 17 -9.47 -18.29 -2.82
CA MET A 17 -10.60 -19.18 -3.05
C MET A 17 -10.39 -20.04 -4.30
N TYR A 18 -9.87 -19.44 -5.38
CA TYR A 18 -9.52 -20.15 -6.59
C TYR A 18 -8.46 -21.24 -6.33
N LEU A 19 -7.37 -20.89 -5.64
CA LEU A 19 -6.32 -21.85 -5.30
C LEU A 19 -6.87 -22.98 -4.44
N ASN A 20 -7.71 -22.68 -3.45
CA ASN A 20 -8.31 -23.71 -2.62
C ASN A 20 -9.19 -24.68 -3.43
N LYS A 21 -9.98 -24.16 -4.37
CA LYS A 21 -10.94 -24.93 -5.14
C LYS A 21 -10.32 -25.75 -6.27
N TYR A 22 -9.35 -25.17 -6.99
CA TYR A 22 -8.85 -25.73 -8.25
C TYR A 22 -7.38 -26.11 -8.23
N GLU A 23 -6.58 -25.55 -7.31
CA GLU A 23 -5.12 -25.76 -7.26
C GLU A 23 -4.62 -25.90 -5.80
N PRO A 24 -5.21 -26.82 -5.00
CA PRO A 24 -4.95 -26.88 -3.56
C PRO A 24 -3.48 -27.12 -3.23
N GLU A 25 -2.75 -27.84 -4.09
CA GLU A 25 -1.32 -28.09 -3.91
C GLU A 25 -0.46 -26.81 -3.95
N LEU A 26 -0.88 -25.80 -4.72
CA LEU A 26 -0.24 -24.48 -4.71
C LEU A 26 -0.55 -23.71 -3.42
N LEU A 27 -1.76 -23.86 -2.89
CA LEU A 27 -2.14 -23.24 -1.62
C LEU A 27 -1.43 -23.87 -0.43
N ASP A 28 -1.19 -25.18 -0.47
CA ASP A 28 -0.47 -25.93 0.58
C ASP A 28 1.03 -25.62 0.61
N ASN A 29 1.54 -24.91 -0.41
CA ASN A 29 2.92 -24.44 -0.42
C ASN A 29 3.14 -23.39 0.68
N GLU A 30 3.92 -23.76 1.71
CA GLU A 30 4.24 -22.88 2.85
C GLU A 30 4.79 -21.52 2.43
N LYS A 31 5.58 -21.44 1.36
CA LYS A 31 6.13 -20.17 0.87
C LYS A 31 5.03 -19.26 0.32
N ILE A 32 4.04 -19.82 -0.37
CA ILE A 32 2.90 -19.05 -0.90
C ILE A 32 2.02 -18.57 0.25
N GLN A 33 1.70 -19.43 1.22
CA GLN A 33 0.94 -19.02 2.41
C GLN A 33 1.65 -17.93 3.21
N PHE A 34 2.98 -18.04 3.36
CA PHE A 34 3.79 -17.04 4.04
C PHE A 34 3.74 -15.69 3.34
N LEU A 35 3.79 -15.67 2.00
CA LEU A 35 3.69 -14.43 1.22
C LEU A 35 2.32 -13.76 1.41
N PHE A 36 1.21 -14.50 1.31
CA PHE A 36 -0.13 -13.93 1.56
C PHE A 36 -0.27 -13.34 2.97
N LYS A 37 0.20 -14.07 4.00
CA LYS A 37 0.20 -13.58 5.40
C LYS A 37 1.07 -12.33 5.57
N ASN A 38 2.24 -12.30 4.94
CA ASN A 38 3.13 -11.15 5.00
C ASN A 38 2.62 -9.93 4.26
N LEU A 39 1.91 -10.12 3.14
CA LEU A 39 1.28 -9.02 2.41
C LEU A 39 0.30 -8.30 3.34
N GLN A 40 -0.63 -9.05 3.94
CA GLN A 40 -1.61 -8.51 4.88
C GLN A 40 -0.92 -7.84 6.08
N THR A 41 0.12 -8.47 6.62
CA THR A 41 0.86 -7.94 7.79
C THR A 41 1.56 -6.63 7.46
N ASN A 42 2.21 -6.52 6.30
CA ASN A 42 2.89 -5.27 5.92
C ASN A 42 1.89 -4.17 5.55
N PHE A 43 0.75 -4.51 4.93
CA PHE A 43 -0.33 -3.55 4.70
C PHE A 43 -0.87 -3.00 6.03
N LYS A 44 -1.12 -3.86 7.02
CA LYS A 44 -1.52 -3.43 8.37
C LYS A 44 -0.50 -2.50 9.03
N LYS A 45 0.78 -2.83 8.91
CA LYS A 45 1.87 -1.99 9.45
C LYS A 45 1.88 -0.60 8.82
N LEU A 46 1.80 -0.51 7.49
CA LEU A 46 1.68 0.77 6.77
C LEU A 46 0.47 1.57 7.28
N PHE A 47 -0.70 0.92 7.29
CA PHE A 47 -1.95 1.52 7.71
C PHE A 47 -1.89 2.09 9.15
N TYR A 48 -1.34 1.31 10.09
CA TYR A 48 -1.21 1.74 11.48
C TYR A 48 -0.14 2.82 11.67
N THR A 49 0.93 2.82 10.87
CA THR A 49 1.91 3.93 10.91
C THR A 49 1.28 5.24 10.46
N ILE A 50 0.43 5.24 9.43
CA ILE A 50 -0.26 6.45 8.96
C ILE A 50 -1.21 6.98 10.04
N ALA A 51 -2.00 6.11 10.65
CA ALA A 51 -2.86 6.49 11.78
C ALA A 51 -2.04 7.02 12.97
N HIS A 52 -0.88 6.43 13.24
CA HIS A 52 0.01 6.88 14.29
C HIS A 52 0.55 8.30 14.02
N ILE A 53 0.96 8.61 12.79
CA ILE A 53 1.39 9.98 12.40
C ILE A 53 0.28 10.99 12.69
N ASN A 54 -0.96 10.72 12.27
CA ASN A 54 -2.09 11.62 12.50
C ASN A 54 -2.42 11.82 14.00
N LYS A 55 -2.25 10.78 14.82
CA LYS A 55 -2.45 10.90 16.28
C LYS A 55 -1.34 11.73 16.93
N VAL A 56 -0.09 11.47 16.57
CA VAL A 56 1.08 12.15 17.14
C VAL A 56 1.10 13.63 16.79
N GLN A 57 0.75 14.01 15.54
CA GLN A 57 0.75 15.43 15.15
C GLN A 57 -0.31 16.27 15.90
N LYS A 58 -1.39 15.63 16.38
CA LYS A 58 -2.47 16.24 17.16
C LYS A 58 -2.11 16.40 18.66
N ASP A 59 -1.01 15.80 19.12
CA ASP A 59 -0.52 15.89 20.50
C ASP A 59 0.64 16.91 20.60
N GLU A 60 0.28 18.17 20.81
CA GLU A 60 1.25 19.28 20.86
C GLU A 60 2.30 19.12 21.96
N ASP A 61 1.90 18.60 23.12
CA ASP A 61 2.80 18.43 24.27
C ASP A 61 3.84 17.36 23.94
N PHE A 62 3.42 16.25 23.34
CA PHE A 62 4.32 15.20 22.88
C PHE A 62 5.29 15.67 21.79
N ILE A 63 4.83 16.50 20.83
CA ILE A 63 5.69 17.06 19.77
C ILE A 63 6.77 17.97 20.37
N LYS A 64 6.38 18.88 21.29
CA LYS A 64 7.28 19.87 21.91
C LYS A 64 8.29 19.22 22.86
N GLU A 65 7.86 18.26 23.67
CA GLU A 65 8.70 17.66 24.73
C GLU A 65 9.83 16.79 24.16
N TYR A 66 9.61 16.13 23.01
CA TYR A 66 10.54 15.11 22.49
C TYR A 66 11.21 15.46 21.15
N ASN A 67 11.09 16.70 20.65
CA ASN A 67 11.61 17.12 19.33
C ASN A 67 11.25 16.12 18.21
N GLN A 68 10.02 15.60 18.26
CA GLN A 68 9.52 14.50 17.40
C GLN A 68 9.42 14.90 15.94
N THR A 69 9.42 16.20 15.68
CA THR A 69 9.66 16.84 14.39
C THR A 69 10.84 16.26 13.64
N SER A 70 11.95 15.96 14.31
CA SER A 70 13.18 15.57 13.63
C SER A 70 13.42 14.06 13.58
N VAL A 71 13.26 13.30 14.66
CA VAL A 71 13.64 11.86 14.65
C VAL A 71 12.49 10.91 14.31
N VAL A 72 11.30 11.12 14.90
CA VAL A 72 10.17 10.20 14.72
C VAL A 72 9.43 10.47 13.42
N SER A 73 9.40 11.72 12.97
CA SER A 73 8.83 12.07 11.67
C SER A 73 9.68 11.50 10.50
N ILE A 74 11.02 11.58 10.54
CA ILE A 74 11.89 10.94 9.53
C ILE A 74 11.64 9.43 9.53
N SER A 75 11.74 8.80 10.70
CA SER A 75 11.63 7.35 10.82
C SER A 75 10.27 6.84 10.32
N SER A 76 9.19 7.56 10.61
CA SER A 76 7.83 7.19 10.15
C SER A 76 7.65 7.40 8.66
N VAL A 77 8.16 8.49 8.10
CA VAL A 77 8.13 8.79 6.66
C VAL A 77 8.89 7.72 5.88
N GLU A 78 10.14 7.44 6.25
CA GLU A 78 10.95 6.41 5.61
C GLU A 78 10.31 5.02 5.75
N TYR A 79 9.78 4.71 6.94
CA TYR A 79 9.09 3.44 7.17
C TYR A 79 7.90 3.25 6.23
N CYS A 80 7.09 4.28 5.98
CA CYS A 80 6.00 4.20 5.01
C CYS A 80 6.52 3.90 3.59
N TYR A 81 7.57 4.58 3.12
CA TYR A 81 8.20 4.27 1.82
C TYR A 81 8.66 2.82 1.74
N TYR A 82 9.35 2.33 2.77
CA TYR A 82 9.81 0.95 2.84
C TYR A 82 8.64 -0.04 2.81
N LYS A 83 7.55 0.26 3.52
CA LYS A 83 6.38 -0.62 3.57
C LYS A 83 5.65 -0.69 2.26
N ILE A 84 5.42 0.44 1.59
CA ILE A 84 4.80 0.46 0.26
C ILE A 84 5.60 -0.41 -0.71
N SER A 85 6.93 -0.23 -0.75
CA SER A 85 7.77 -1.07 -1.60
C SER A 85 7.76 -2.54 -1.19
N THR A 86 7.78 -2.86 0.10
CA THR A 86 7.74 -4.25 0.57
C THR A 86 6.45 -4.94 0.15
N ILE A 87 5.31 -4.24 0.26
CA ILE A 87 4.00 -4.76 -0.16
C ILE A 87 4.00 -5.04 -1.67
N TRP A 88 4.55 -4.11 -2.46
CA TRP A 88 4.74 -4.29 -3.90
C TRP A 88 5.56 -5.53 -4.23
N ASP A 89 6.73 -5.67 -3.60
CA ASP A 89 7.66 -6.79 -3.82
C ASP A 89 7.03 -8.13 -3.43
N ILE A 90 6.24 -8.18 -2.36
CA ILE A 90 5.52 -9.40 -1.95
C ILE A 90 4.45 -9.76 -2.98
N ALA A 91 3.66 -8.78 -3.45
CA ALA A 91 2.66 -9.01 -4.48
C ALA A 91 3.32 -9.59 -5.75
N TYR A 92 4.45 -9.00 -6.17
CA TYR A 92 5.24 -9.50 -7.28
C TYR A 92 5.72 -10.94 -7.05
N GLN A 93 6.24 -11.26 -5.86
CA GLN A 93 6.69 -12.62 -5.53
C GLN A 93 5.55 -13.65 -5.55
N ILE A 94 4.33 -13.25 -5.21
CA ILE A 94 3.14 -14.11 -5.35
C ILE A 94 2.88 -14.39 -6.83
N ALA A 95 2.87 -13.36 -7.68
CA ALA A 95 2.72 -13.53 -9.13
C ALA A 95 3.80 -14.44 -9.72
N ASP A 96 5.07 -14.25 -9.32
CA ASP A 96 6.20 -15.06 -9.79
C ASP A 96 5.99 -16.55 -9.53
N LYS A 97 5.44 -16.88 -8.36
CA LYS A 97 5.15 -18.28 -7.99
C LYS A 97 3.92 -18.85 -8.68
N LEU A 98 2.88 -18.05 -8.87
CA LEU A 98 1.60 -18.54 -9.39
C LEU A 98 1.57 -18.61 -10.91
N ILE A 99 2.07 -17.59 -11.60
CA ILE A 99 1.93 -17.46 -13.06
C ILE A 99 3.27 -17.45 -13.81
N PHE A 100 4.42 -17.36 -13.12
CA PHE A 100 5.76 -17.42 -13.76
C PHE A 100 6.71 -18.52 -13.24
N PRO A 101 6.25 -19.73 -12.86
CA PRO A 101 7.09 -20.71 -12.16
C PRO A 101 8.36 -21.11 -12.91
N ASN A 102 8.38 -20.98 -14.24
CA ASN A 102 9.48 -21.41 -15.12
C ASN A 102 10.25 -20.28 -15.82
N LYS A 103 9.93 -19.00 -15.58
CA LYS A 103 10.64 -17.89 -16.25
C LYS A 103 11.94 -17.54 -15.53
N LYS A 104 13.06 -17.93 -16.16
CA LYS A 104 14.42 -17.73 -15.62
C LYS A 104 15.16 -16.49 -16.13
N SER A 105 14.74 -15.81 -17.19
CA SER A 105 15.53 -14.68 -17.74
C SER A 105 14.71 -13.67 -18.53
N GLY A 106 14.82 -12.40 -18.13
CA GLY A 106 14.16 -11.22 -18.68
C GLY A 106 13.81 -10.24 -17.56
N ASP A 107 13.74 -8.93 -17.85
CA ASP A 107 13.21 -7.98 -16.87
C ASP A 107 11.74 -8.31 -16.60
N LYS A 108 11.56 -8.86 -15.42
CA LYS A 108 10.34 -9.44 -14.89
C LYS A 108 9.28 -8.37 -14.67
N TYR A 109 9.71 -7.11 -14.45
CA TYR A 109 8.86 -5.93 -14.40
C TYR A 109 8.42 -5.50 -15.80
N GLU A 110 9.33 -5.47 -16.78
CA GLU A 110 9.00 -5.16 -18.17
C GLU A 110 7.98 -6.15 -18.75
N TYR A 111 8.05 -7.42 -18.36
CA TYR A 111 7.02 -8.40 -18.73
C TYR A 111 5.65 -8.07 -18.14
N LEU A 112 5.58 -7.72 -16.85
CA LEU A 112 4.31 -7.32 -16.23
C LEU A 112 3.76 -6.06 -16.88
N GLU A 113 4.59 -5.05 -17.10
CA GLU A 113 4.20 -3.79 -17.74
C GLU A 113 3.60 -4.03 -19.14
N LYS A 114 4.27 -4.82 -19.98
CA LYS A 114 3.74 -5.21 -21.31
C LYS A 114 2.43 -5.99 -21.22
N LYS A 115 2.20 -6.74 -20.15
CA LYS A 115 0.94 -7.46 -19.95
C LYS A 115 -0.15 -6.54 -19.43
N PHE A 116 0.17 -5.67 -18.47
CA PHE A 116 -0.75 -4.68 -17.95
C PHE A 116 -1.26 -3.74 -19.04
N GLU A 117 -0.43 -3.37 -20.03
CA GLU A 117 -0.90 -2.63 -21.21
C GLU A 117 -2.07 -3.32 -21.92
N GLY A 118 -2.06 -4.66 -22.01
CA GLY A 118 -3.17 -5.44 -22.58
C GLY A 118 -4.40 -5.56 -21.69
N TYR A 119 -4.30 -5.14 -20.43
CA TYR A 119 -5.35 -5.19 -19.41
C TYR A 119 -5.76 -3.77 -18.93
N ALA A 120 -5.06 -2.73 -19.39
CA ALA A 120 -5.18 -1.37 -18.90
C ALA A 120 -6.59 -0.78 -19.11
N ASP A 121 -7.27 -1.18 -20.20
CA ASP A 121 -8.65 -0.76 -20.49
C ASP A 121 -9.68 -1.28 -19.46
N ASN A 122 -9.35 -2.31 -18.68
CA ASN A 122 -10.24 -2.91 -17.67
C ASN A 122 -9.74 -2.74 -16.23
N PHE A 123 -8.53 -2.21 -16.03
CA PHE A 123 -7.86 -2.16 -14.74
C PHE A 123 -7.01 -0.89 -14.61
N ASP A 124 -7.70 0.23 -14.38
CA ASP A 124 -7.09 1.56 -14.30
C ASP A 124 -5.99 1.65 -13.21
N ALA A 125 -6.09 0.86 -12.13
CA ALA A 125 -5.14 0.93 -11.02
C ALA A 125 -3.82 0.19 -11.29
N LEU A 126 -3.69 -0.52 -12.42
CA LEU A 126 -2.43 -1.15 -12.86
C LEU A 126 -1.43 -0.15 -13.46
N GLN A 127 -1.79 1.13 -13.55
CA GLN A 127 -0.86 2.18 -13.97
C GLN A 127 0.29 2.32 -12.96
N LEU A 128 1.52 2.09 -13.43
CA LEU A 128 2.70 2.06 -12.57
C LEU A 128 3.37 3.42 -12.34
N GLY A 129 2.84 4.50 -12.93
CA GLY A 129 3.43 5.85 -12.83
C GLY A 129 3.66 6.28 -11.39
N TRP A 130 2.61 6.20 -10.57
CA TRP A 130 2.67 6.57 -9.15
C TRP A 130 3.72 5.76 -8.38
N TYR A 131 3.80 4.45 -8.62
CA TYR A 131 4.74 3.57 -7.91
C TYR A 131 6.18 3.81 -8.37
N ARG A 132 6.40 4.05 -9.67
CA ARG A 132 7.72 4.37 -10.21
C ARG A 132 8.28 5.64 -9.56
N ASP A 133 7.46 6.68 -9.40
CA ASP A 133 7.90 7.92 -8.76
C ASP A 133 8.16 7.73 -7.27
N LEU A 134 7.28 7.03 -6.57
CA LEU A 134 7.49 6.67 -5.16
C LEU A 134 8.75 5.82 -4.94
N ASN A 135 9.01 4.86 -5.83
CA ASN A 135 10.16 3.96 -5.72
C ASN A 135 11.48 4.66 -6.04
N LYS A 136 11.50 5.68 -6.92
CA LYS A 136 12.67 6.54 -7.11
C LYS A 136 13.06 7.22 -5.79
N VAL A 137 12.10 7.78 -5.06
CA VAL A 137 12.33 8.38 -3.75
C VAL A 137 12.84 7.32 -2.76
N ARG A 138 12.15 6.17 -2.66
CA ARG A 138 12.57 5.05 -1.80
C ARG A 138 14.01 4.62 -2.07
N ASN A 139 14.41 4.47 -3.33
CA ASN A 139 15.76 4.05 -3.70
C ASN A 139 16.82 5.07 -3.26
N LYS A 140 16.52 6.37 -3.40
CA LYS A 140 17.42 7.41 -2.88
C LYS A 140 17.52 7.37 -1.35
N ILE A 141 16.42 7.08 -0.62
CA ILE A 141 16.45 6.87 0.85
C ILE A 141 17.41 5.72 1.21
N VAL A 142 17.26 4.54 0.60
CA VAL A 142 18.10 3.36 0.88
C VAL A 142 19.59 3.64 0.67
N HIS A 143 19.93 4.40 -0.36
CA HIS A 143 21.32 4.65 -0.76
C HIS A 143 21.91 5.93 -0.15
N GLY A 144 21.20 6.59 0.78
CA GLY A 144 21.64 7.84 1.41
C GLY A 144 21.76 9.02 0.43
N GLY A 145 21.07 8.93 -0.71
CA GLY A 145 21.12 9.92 -1.79
C GLY A 145 20.05 11.01 -1.69
N ILE A 146 19.42 11.16 -0.54
CA ILE A 146 18.31 12.07 -0.29
C ILE A 146 18.41 12.65 1.12
N THR A 147 17.89 13.86 1.28
CA THR A 147 17.58 14.41 2.61
C THR A 147 16.06 14.45 2.76
N VAL A 148 15.51 13.67 3.68
CA VAL A 148 14.10 13.78 4.13
C VAL A 148 14.07 14.78 5.27
N ASN A 149 13.46 15.93 5.04
CA ASN A 149 13.35 17.01 6.02
C ASN A 149 11.91 17.10 6.53
N PRO A 150 11.59 16.49 7.66
CA PRO A 150 10.33 16.73 8.32
C PRO A 150 10.38 17.99 9.19
N PHE A 151 9.22 18.57 9.37
CA PHE A 151 9.00 19.71 10.24
C PHE A 151 7.53 19.75 10.64
N TYR A 152 7.27 20.44 11.73
CA TYR A 152 5.93 20.57 12.27
C TYR A 152 5.45 21.97 12.03
N VAL A 153 4.30 22.06 11.36
CA VAL A 153 3.67 23.33 11.04
C VAL A 153 2.49 23.49 11.98
N ASN A 154 2.58 24.54 12.80
CA ASN A 154 1.49 24.99 13.66
C ASN A 154 1.37 26.51 13.50
N ASP A 155 0.76 26.92 12.38
CA ASP A 155 0.42 28.30 12.07
C ASP A 155 -1.11 28.42 11.89
N ASP A 156 -1.60 29.64 11.66
CA ASP A 156 -3.03 29.92 11.53
C ASP A 156 -3.70 29.21 10.34
N GLU A 157 -2.92 28.79 9.34
CA GLU A 157 -3.40 28.22 8.08
C GLU A 157 -3.43 26.67 8.10
N VAL A 158 -2.44 26.05 8.73
CA VAL A 158 -2.18 24.60 8.63
C VAL A 158 -2.48 23.85 9.93
N LYS A 159 -2.29 24.49 11.09
CA LYS A 159 -2.50 23.97 12.46
C LYS A 159 -2.17 22.49 12.70
N ASN A 160 -1.13 22.24 13.49
CA ASN A 160 -0.80 20.92 14.06
C ASN A 160 -0.56 19.80 13.04
N ARG A 161 0.29 20.05 12.03
CA ARG A 161 0.60 19.06 10.99
C ARG A 161 2.07 18.70 10.94
N ILE A 162 2.34 17.39 10.89
CA ILE A 162 3.66 16.88 10.50
C ILE A 162 3.74 16.97 8.98
N CYS A 163 4.71 17.76 8.53
CA CYS A 163 5.00 17.98 7.14
C CYS A 163 6.37 17.41 6.78
N PHE A 164 6.61 17.16 5.50
CA PHE A 164 7.93 16.76 5.03
C PHE A 164 8.17 17.19 3.58
N GLN A 165 9.45 17.28 3.24
CA GLN A 165 9.90 17.33 1.85
C GLN A 165 11.12 16.43 1.66
N ALA A 166 11.30 15.97 0.43
CA ALA A 166 12.38 15.07 0.07
C ALA A 166 13.16 15.65 -1.12
N TYR A 167 14.46 15.89 -0.90
CA TYR A 167 15.34 16.56 -1.87
C TYR A 167 16.55 15.70 -2.20
N ASP A 168 17.02 15.77 -3.44
CA ASP A 168 18.31 15.16 -3.79
C ASP A 168 19.52 16.04 -3.46
N PHE A 169 20.72 15.58 -3.82
CA PHE A 169 21.98 16.29 -3.56
C PHE A 169 22.03 17.70 -4.16
N ASN A 170 21.27 17.98 -5.22
CA ASN A 170 21.20 19.29 -5.84
C ASN A 170 20.13 20.18 -5.20
N LEU A 171 19.44 19.68 -4.16
CA LEU A 171 18.27 20.31 -3.53
C LEU A 171 17.05 20.38 -4.44
N ASP A 172 17.00 19.54 -5.48
CA ASP A 172 15.82 19.43 -6.34
C ASP A 172 14.72 18.64 -5.62
N ASP A 173 13.49 19.19 -5.61
CA ASP A 173 12.31 18.55 -5.05
C ASP A 173 11.98 17.24 -5.79
N LEU A 174 11.83 16.16 -5.03
CA LEU A 174 11.55 14.84 -5.59
C LEU A 174 10.08 14.46 -5.55
N ILE A 175 9.25 15.25 -4.86
CA ILE A 175 7.81 15.03 -4.73
C ILE A 175 7.11 16.12 -5.51
N GLN A 176 6.28 15.72 -6.47
CA GLN A 176 5.46 16.65 -7.23
C GLN A 176 4.31 17.18 -6.36
N PRO A 177 4.01 18.48 -6.40
CA PRO A 177 2.85 19.03 -5.69
C PRO A 177 1.54 18.38 -6.14
N HIS A 178 0.63 18.16 -5.19
CA HIS A 178 -0.69 17.60 -5.45
C HIS A 178 -1.72 18.10 -4.44
N TYR A 179 -2.90 18.51 -4.91
CA TYR A 179 -3.96 19.13 -4.10
C TYR A 179 -4.43 18.26 -2.91
N MET A 180 -4.30 16.93 -2.98
CA MET A 180 -4.71 16.05 -1.88
C MET A 180 -3.75 16.02 -0.68
N TYR A 181 -2.50 16.45 -0.85
CA TYR A 181 -1.49 16.28 0.20
C TYR A 181 -0.45 17.40 0.29
N SER A 182 -0.36 18.28 -0.69
CA SER A 182 0.56 19.41 -0.69
C SER A 182 -0.15 20.68 -0.23
N ASN A 183 0.53 21.49 0.57
CA ASN A 183 0.05 22.78 1.01
C ASN A 183 0.54 23.89 0.07
N GLU A 184 -0.36 24.44 -0.74
CA GLU A 184 -0.03 25.55 -1.64
C GLU A 184 0.40 26.83 -0.90
N CYS A 185 -0.08 27.03 0.34
CA CYS A 185 0.25 28.23 1.12
C CYS A 185 1.67 28.20 1.70
N ASN A 186 2.29 27.03 1.86
CA ASN A 186 3.64 26.87 2.39
C ASN A 186 4.53 26.11 1.40
N ASN A 187 4.87 26.74 0.27
CA ASN A 187 5.84 26.22 -0.72
C ASN A 187 5.56 24.78 -1.21
N ASN A 188 4.30 24.36 -1.31
CA ASN A 188 3.89 23.01 -1.74
C ASN A 188 4.46 21.86 -0.89
N ILE A 189 4.69 22.13 0.38
CA ILE A 189 5.13 21.13 1.35
C ILE A 189 4.07 20.05 1.53
N ASN A 190 4.50 18.80 1.75
CA ASN A 190 3.59 17.66 1.86
C ASN A 190 3.21 17.35 3.32
N PHE A 191 1.92 17.22 3.60
CA PHE A 191 1.41 16.65 4.85
C PHE A 191 1.69 15.13 4.87
N ALA A 192 2.41 14.66 5.88
CA ALA A 192 2.91 13.28 5.91
C ALA A 192 1.77 12.26 5.94
N ASP A 193 0.75 12.48 6.78
CA ASP A 193 -0.41 11.61 6.89
C ASP A 193 -1.24 11.59 5.58
N ASN A 194 -1.55 12.74 4.99
CA ASN A 194 -2.27 12.81 3.72
C ASN A 194 -1.49 12.13 2.59
N TYR A 195 -0.19 12.42 2.47
CA TYR A 195 0.65 11.86 1.42
C TYR A 195 0.63 10.33 1.45
N PHE A 196 0.84 9.74 2.63
CA PHE A 196 0.88 8.29 2.76
C PHE A 196 -0.52 7.65 2.76
N ALA A 197 -1.56 8.34 3.23
CA ALA A 197 -2.94 7.87 3.08
C ALA A 197 -3.33 7.80 1.60
N PHE A 198 -3.03 8.84 0.81
CA PHE A 198 -3.24 8.84 -0.64
C PHE A 198 -2.53 7.67 -1.33
N HIS A 199 -1.24 7.48 -1.08
CA HIS A 199 -0.48 6.37 -1.68
C HIS A 199 -0.92 4.99 -1.17
N THR A 200 -1.48 4.90 0.04
CA THR A 200 -2.06 3.64 0.56
C THR A 200 -3.38 3.30 -0.14
N HIS A 201 -4.21 4.29 -0.49
CA HIS A 201 -5.40 4.09 -1.34
C HIS A 201 -5.01 3.62 -2.74
N LEU A 202 -4.00 4.25 -3.35
CA LEU A 202 -3.47 3.81 -4.65
C LEU A 202 -2.93 2.38 -4.59
N LEU A 203 -2.14 2.07 -3.56
CA LEU A 203 -1.60 0.73 -3.35
C LEU A 203 -2.70 -0.31 -3.14
N TYR A 204 -3.74 -0.01 -2.35
CA TYR A 204 -4.86 -0.92 -2.15
C TYR A 204 -5.61 -1.18 -3.45
N SER A 205 -5.91 -0.13 -4.22
CA SER A 205 -6.57 -0.23 -5.53
C SER A 205 -5.73 -1.06 -6.51
N TYR A 206 -4.43 -0.80 -6.57
CA TYR A 206 -3.49 -1.61 -7.34
C TYR A 206 -3.54 -3.08 -6.93
N LEU A 207 -3.53 -3.41 -5.63
CA LEU A 207 -3.56 -4.80 -5.18
C LEU A 207 -4.85 -5.51 -5.63
N CYS A 208 -6.00 -4.84 -5.59
CA CYS A 208 -7.27 -5.40 -6.07
C CYS A 208 -7.18 -5.78 -7.54
N ASP A 209 -6.78 -4.84 -8.39
CA ASP A 209 -6.66 -5.06 -9.83
C ASP A 209 -5.56 -6.07 -10.16
N PHE A 210 -4.44 -6.03 -9.44
CA PHE A 210 -3.30 -6.91 -9.65
C PHE A 210 -3.62 -8.38 -9.31
N PHE A 211 -4.36 -8.65 -8.24
CA PHE A 211 -4.77 -10.02 -7.92
C PHE A 211 -5.90 -10.52 -8.82
N GLU A 212 -6.77 -9.64 -9.31
CA GLU A 212 -7.72 -10.00 -10.37
C GLU A 212 -6.95 -10.39 -11.65
N PHE A 213 -5.97 -9.60 -12.08
CA PHE A 213 -5.08 -9.93 -13.19
C PHE A 213 -4.40 -11.30 -13.01
N ILE A 214 -3.81 -11.57 -11.83
CA ILE A 214 -3.18 -12.87 -11.55
C ILE A 214 -4.20 -14.00 -11.70
N LEU A 215 -5.42 -13.81 -11.21
CA LEU A 215 -6.49 -14.80 -11.34
C LEU A 215 -6.84 -15.06 -12.82
N ILE A 216 -6.89 -14.03 -13.66
CA ILE A 216 -7.10 -14.16 -15.11
C ILE A 216 -5.99 -15.01 -15.74
N GLU A 217 -4.73 -14.65 -15.49
CA GLU A 217 -3.59 -15.35 -16.09
C GLU A 217 -3.45 -16.79 -15.56
N LEU A 218 -3.75 -17.03 -14.29
CA LEU A 218 -3.69 -18.37 -13.69
C LEU A 218 -4.76 -19.32 -14.24
N ASN A 219 -5.92 -18.79 -14.61
CA ASN A 219 -7.03 -19.53 -15.21
C ASN A 219 -6.93 -19.64 -16.75
N LYS A 220 -5.91 -19.02 -17.34
CA LYS A 220 -5.71 -19.07 -18.78
C LYS A 220 -5.61 -20.51 -19.26
N ASP A 221 -6.37 -20.83 -20.30
CA ASP A 221 -6.45 -22.17 -20.92
C ASP A 221 -7.06 -23.28 -20.02
N LYS A 222 -7.56 -22.95 -18.81
CA LYS A 222 -8.18 -23.93 -17.87
C LYS A 222 -9.71 -23.90 -17.90
N ASN A 223 -10.33 -22.80 -18.33
CA ASN A 223 -11.79 -22.62 -18.40
C ASN A 223 -12.51 -22.86 -17.06
N HIS A 224 -11.86 -22.63 -15.91
CA HIS A 224 -12.55 -22.71 -14.62
C HIS A 224 -13.48 -21.50 -14.42
N ASP A 225 -14.57 -21.71 -13.69
CA ASP A 225 -15.51 -20.66 -13.32
C ASP A 225 -14.93 -19.79 -12.21
N ARG A 226 -14.68 -18.50 -12.54
CA ARG A 226 -14.10 -17.51 -11.63
C ARG A 226 -15.14 -16.74 -10.82
N GLU A 227 -16.41 -16.82 -11.19
CA GLU A 227 -17.51 -16.16 -10.48
C GLU A 227 -18.05 -17.05 -9.36
N LYS A 228 -17.98 -18.38 -9.54
CA LYS A 228 -18.44 -19.36 -8.56
C LYS A 228 -17.29 -19.97 -7.75
N LEU A 229 -16.62 -19.15 -6.94
CA LEU A 229 -15.49 -19.59 -6.08
C LEU A 229 -15.89 -19.96 -4.64
N SER A 230 -17.15 -19.76 -4.25
CA SER A 230 -17.67 -20.17 -2.93
C SER A 230 -17.46 -21.67 -2.69
N LEU A 231 -17.16 -22.01 -1.44
CA LEU A 231 -17.00 -23.37 -0.97
C LEU A 231 -18.15 -23.63 0.00
N ASP A 232 -19.29 -24.06 -0.53
CA ASP A 232 -20.57 -24.19 0.19
C ASP A 232 -20.60 -25.38 1.19
N GLU A 233 -19.44 -25.87 1.64
CA GLU A 233 -19.28 -27.04 2.52
C GLU A 233 -18.36 -26.72 3.71
N LEU A 234 -18.72 -27.17 4.92
CA LEU A 234 -17.83 -27.13 6.09
C LEU A 234 -16.64 -28.09 5.89
N PRO A 235 -15.39 -27.73 6.25
CA PRO A 235 -14.94 -26.56 7.03
C PRO A 235 -14.58 -25.32 6.19
N TYR A 236 -14.80 -25.34 4.88
CA TYR A 236 -14.34 -24.32 3.95
C TYR A 236 -15.04 -22.97 4.13
N GLU A 237 -16.26 -22.96 4.68
CA GLU A 237 -16.95 -21.71 5.07
C GLU A 237 -16.16 -20.87 6.10
N LEU A 238 -15.48 -21.52 7.07
CA LEU A 238 -14.69 -20.81 8.08
C LEU A 238 -13.42 -20.21 7.47
N PHE A 239 -12.79 -20.95 6.55
CA PHE A 239 -11.66 -20.47 5.78
C PHE A 239 -12.06 -19.27 4.94
N GLU A 240 -13.17 -19.37 4.20
CA GLU A 240 -13.71 -18.29 3.36
C GLU A 240 -13.96 -17.01 4.16
N ARG A 241 -14.62 -17.11 5.31
CA ARG A 241 -14.86 -15.97 6.22
C ARG A 241 -13.56 -15.32 6.70
N GLY A 242 -12.50 -16.12 6.87
CA GLY A 242 -11.17 -15.64 7.25
C GLY A 242 -10.46 -14.90 6.11
N GLN A 243 -10.70 -15.28 4.85
CA GLN A 243 -10.04 -14.68 3.70
C GLN A 243 -10.78 -13.49 3.10
N LYS A 244 -12.11 -13.40 3.31
CA LYS A 244 -12.96 -12.39 2.66
C LYS A 244 -12.58 -10.96 3.00
N THR A 245 -12.18 -10.72 4.25
CA THR A 245 -11.91 -9.36 4.73
C THR A 245 -10.68 -9.30 5.61
N TRP A 246 -9.93 -8.21 5.53
CA TRP A 246 -8.91 -7.87 6.51
C TRP A 246 -9.52 -7.09 7.68
N LEU A 247 -9.12 -7.44 8.89
CA LEU A 247 -9.51 -6.74 10.11
C LEU A 247 -8.47 -5.63 10.43
N LEU A 248 -8.91 -4.38 10.47
CA LEU A 248 -8.09 -3.18 10.70
C LEU A 248 -8.63 -2.34 11.85
N SER A 249 -7.78 -1.97 12.81
CA SER A 249 -8.15 -1.27 14.05
C SER A 249 -8.39 0.24 13.92
N GLU A 250 -7.73 0.90 12.97
CA GLU A 250 -7.63 2.37 12.90
C GLU A 250 -8.43 2.96 11.72
N VAL A 251 -9.51 2.31 11.33
CA VAL A 251 -10.29 2.67 10.12
C VAL A 251 -10.96 4.03 10.26
N ASP A 252 -11.39 4.42 11.45
CA ASP A 252 -11.98 5.74 11.68
C ASP A 252 -10.97 6.87 11.53
N THR A 253 -9.78 6.73 12.11
CA THR A 253 -8.69 7.70 11.92
C THR A 253 -8.29 7.80 10.44
N PHE A 254 -8.18 6.68 9.73
CA PHE A 254 -7.86 6.70 8.31
C PHE A 254 -8.96 7.37 7.46
N THR A 255 -10.23 7.19 7.85
CA THR A 255 -11.37 7.85 7.23
C THR A 255 -11.33 9.36 7.48
N GLU A 256 -10.97 9.79 8.68
CA GLU A 256 -10.79 11.20 9.03
C GLU A 256 -9.69 11.84 8.17
N ILE A 257 -8.50 11.24 8.09
CA ILE A 257 -7.42 11.69 7.21
C ILE A 257 -7.90 11.81 5.76
N THR A 258 -8.64 10.80 5.28
CA THR A 258 -9.16 10.82 3.90
C THR A 258 -10.16 11.96 3.66
N LYS A 259 -10.97 12.32 4.66
CA LYS A 259 -11.87 13.48 4.58
C LYS A 259 -11.10 14.80 4.60
N GLU A 260 -10.09 14.91 5.46
CA GLU A 260 -9.20 16.07 5.53
C GLU A 260 -8.48 16.29 4.19
N MET A 261 -8.02 15.22 3.53
CA MET A 261 -7.44 15.27 2.17
C MET A 261 -8.39 15.85 1.12
N ILE A 262 -9.66 15.46 1.14
CA ILE A 262 -10.66 15.92 0.16
C ILE A 262 -11.02 17.39 0.42
N ALA A 263 -11.06 17.80 1.69
CA ALA A 263 -11.39 19.17 2.09
C ALA A 263 -10.29 20.20 1.78
N LEU A 264 -9.13 19.78 1.25
CA LEU A 264 -8.09 20.67 0.71
C LEU A 264 -8.45 21.23 -0.68
N GLN A 265 -9.53 20.76 -1.31
CA GLN A 265 -10.13 21.34 -2.52
C GLN A 265 -11.01 22.56 -2.19
#